data_AF-A0A8B6FZV6-F1
#
_entry.id   AF-A0A8B6FZV6-F1
#
_cell.length_a   1.000
_cell.length_b   1.000
_cell.length_c   1.000
_cell.angle_alpha   90.00
_cell.angle_beta   90.00
_cell.angle_gamma   90.00
#
_symmetry.space_group_name_H-M   'P 1'
#
loop_
_entity.id
_entity.type
_entity.pdbx_description
1 polymer ?
#
loop_
_entity_poly.entity_id
_entity_poly.type
_entity_poly.pdbx_seq_one_letter_code
_entity_poly.pdbx_strand_id
1 'polypeptide(L)'
;DFLQVPSGTLLTSLRKVIKFAIKHVYDCRLCSQKGYICELCNQTKVIYPFEVESTIRCKQCKSVFHKTCKIEGKQCPKCLRKQQRRSQIGSEPETPDSQDYAYVPQ
;
A
#
# COMPACT_ATOMS: atom_id res chain seq x y z
N ASP A 1 -6.52 28.26 -1.83
CA ASP A 1 -7.23 26.97 -1.98
C ASP A 1 -8.54 26.93 -1.18
N PHE A 2 -8.54 27.21 0.12
CA PHE A 2 -9.76 27.16 0.96
C PHE A 2 -10.89 28.16 0.63
N LEU A 3 -10.64 29.15 -0.23
CA LEU A 3 -11.62 30.18 -0.62
C LEU A 3 -12.88 29.60 -1.28
N GLN A 4 -12.77 28.41 -1.89
CA GLN A 4 -13.86 27.74 -2.60
C GLN A 4 -14.59 26.68 -1.75
N VAL A 5 -14.25 26.58 -0.46
CA VAL A 5 -14.92 25.67 0.48
C VAL A 5 -16.32 26.17 0.85
N PRO A 6 -16.53 27.46 1.22
CA PRO A 6 -17.85 27.96 1.58
C PRO A 6 -18.86 27.88 0.42
N SER A 7 -18.37 28.08 -0.81
CA SER A 7 -19.20 28.03 -2.02
C SER A 7 -19.53 26.59 -2.48
N GLY A 8 -18.92 25.57 -1.87
CA GLY A 8 -19.10 24.16 -2.29
C GLY A 8 -18.52 23.83 -3.67
N THR A 9 -17.89 24.79 -4.35
CA THR A 9 -17.33 24.61 -5.71
C THR A 9 -16.20 23.59 -5.69
N LEU A 10 -15.34 23.64 -4.67
CA LEU A 10 -14.24 22.68 -4.50
C LEU A 10 -14.76 21.24 -4.39
N LEU A 11 -15.79 21.03 -3.57
CA LEU A 11 -16.39 19.71 -3.36
C LEU A 11 -16.97 19.12 -4.64
N THR A 12 -17.63 19.96 -5.46
CA THR A 12 -18.20 19.53 -6.74
C THR A 12 -17.12 19.10 -7.73
N SER A 13 -16.03 19.87 -7.83
CA SER A 13 -14.88 19.52 -8.68
C SER A 13 -14.21 18.23 -8.22
N LEU A 14 -13.96 18.07 -6.92
CA LEU A 14 -13.37 16.86 -6.35
C LEU A 14 -14.21 15.62 -6.62
N ARG A 15 -15.54 15.71 -6.47
CA ARG A 15 -16.45 14.58 -6.79
C ARG A 15 -16.35 14.14 -8.24
N LYS A 16 -16.21 15.07 -9.19
CA LYS A 16 -16.04 14.74 -10.61
C LYS A 16 -14.73 13.98 -10.85
N VAL A 17 -13.63 14.47 -10.28
CA VAL A 17 -12.30 13.84 -10.40
C VAL A 17 -12.28 12.45 -9.76
N ILE A 18 -12.86 12.31 -8.56
CA ILE A 18 -12.96 11.02 -7.86
C ILE A 18 -13.75 10.01 -8.70
N LYS A 19 -14.91 10.39 -9.23
CA LYS A 19 -15.72 9.51 -10.09
C LYS A 19 -14.95 9.03 -11.32
N PHE A 20 -14.26 9.95 -11.99
CA PHE A 20 -13.42 9.62 -13.14
C PHE A 20 -12.30 8.65 -12.76
N ALA A 21 -11.55 8.95 -11.69
CA ALA A 21 -10.42 8.13 -11.25
C ALA A 21 -10.83 6.72 -10.84
N ILE A 22 -11.95 6.59 -10.10
CA ILE A 22 -12.50 5.29 -9.70
C ILE A 22 -12.87 4.48 -10.94
N LYS A 23 -13.62 5.07 -11.87
CA LYS A 23 -13.98 4.42 -13.13
C LYS A 23 -12.73 3.97 -13.90
N HIS A 24 -11.74 4.84 -14.04
CA HIS A 24 -10.49 4.52 -14.72
C HIS A 24 -9.78 3.32 -14.10
N VAL A 25 -9.70 3.23 -12.76
CA VAL A 25 -9.03 2.10 -12.12
C VAL A 25 -9.74 0.77 -12.41
N TYR A 26 -11.08 0.74 -12.40
CA TYR A 26 -11.82 -0.48 -12.70
C TYR A 26 -11.76 -0.87 -14.18
N ASP A 27 -11.80 0.10 -15.10
CA ASP A 27 -11.84 -0.16 -16.54
C ASP A 27 -10.44 -0.38 -17.16
N CYS A 28 -9.39 0.17 -16.53
CA CYS A 28 -8.02 0.06 -17.04
C CYS A 28 -7.32 -1.21 -16.53
N ARG A 29 -6.97 -2.10 -17.47
CA ARG A 29 -6.26 -3.37 -17.18
C ARG A 29 -4.97 -3.18 -16.36
N LEU A 30 -4.22 -2.09 -16.56
CA LEU A 30 -2.98 -1.84 -15.83
C LEU A 30 -3.24 -1.37 -14.39
N CYS A 31 -4.30 -0.58 -14.18
CA CYS A 31 -4.65 -0.05 -12.88
C CYS A 31 -5.35 -1.09 -12.00
N SER A 32 -6.22 -1.92 -12.59
CA SER A 32 -6.94 -2.96 -11.86
C SER A 32 -6.00 -4.02 -11.24
N GLN A 33 -4.83 -4.23 -11.84
CA GLN A 33 -3.79 -5.10 -11.29
C GLN A 33 -3.07 -4.52 -10.06
N LYS A 34 -3.24 -3.23 -9.75
CA LYS A 34 -2.61 -2.56 -8.59
C LYS A 34 -3.47 -2.60 -7.33
N GLY A 35 -4.55 -3.38 -7.32
CA GLY A 35 -5.34 -3.64 -6.13
C GLY A 35 -4.64 -4.55 -5.11
N TYR A 36 -5.34 -4.86 -4.03
CA TYR A 36 -4.84 -5.68 -2.93
C TYR A 36 -5.75 -6.89 -2.73
N ILE A 37 -5.18 -7.98 -2.23
CA ILE A 37 -5.93 -9.10 -1.66
C ILE A 37 -5.84 -8.99 -0.14
N CYS A 38 -6.97 -9.14 0.55
CA CYS A 38 -6.97 -9.09 2.00
C CYS A 38 -6.35 -10.37 2.59
N GLU A 39 -5.12 -10.27 3.11
CA GLU A 39 -4.39 -11.41 3.71
C GLU A 39 -5.04 -11.99 4.99
N LEU A 40 -6.14 -11.39 5.48
CA LEU A 40 -6.79 -11.80 6.74
C LEU A 40 -7.99 -12.72 6.54
N CYS A 41 -8.62 -12.72 5.37
CA CYS A 41 -9.85 -13.48 5.12
C CYS A 41 -9.78 -14.45 3.94
N ASN A 42 -8.62 -14.57 3.28
CA ASN A 42 -8.39 -15.44 2.12
C ASN A 42 -9.42 -15.32 0.98
N GLN A 43 -10.22 -14.25 0.97
CA GLN A 43 -11.10 -13.94 -0.16
C GLN A 43 -10.23 -13.39 -1.29
N THR A 44 -10.41 -13.93 -2.49
CA THR A 44 -9.69 -13.52 -3.71
C THR A 44 -10.24 -12.24 -4.33
N LYS A 45 -11.23 -11.61 -3.69
CA LYS A 45 -11.77 -10.32 -4.13
C LYS A 45 -10.69 -9.25 -4.00
N VAL A 46 -10.41 -8.57 -5.11
CA VAL A 46 -9.52 -7.41 -5.15
C VAL A 46 -10.21 -6.24 -4.46
N ILE A 47 -9.47 -5.56 -3.58
CA ILE A 47 -9.87 -4.34 -2.89
C ILE A 47 -8.92 -3.20 -3.18
N TYR A 48 -9.41 -1.96 -3.07
CA TYR A 48 -8.64 -0.78 -3.39
C TYR A 48 -8.59 0.24 -2.24
N PRO A 49 -7.49 1.01 -2.10
CA PRO A 49 -7.36 2.04 -1.08
C PRO A 49 -8.43 3.14 -1.12
N PHE A 50 -9.05 3.40 -2.28
CA PHE A 50 -10.09 4.44 -2.44
C PHE A 50 -11.48 3.95 -2.01
N GLU A 51 -11.66 2.65 -1.74
CA GLU A 51 -12.90 2.08 -1.19
C GLU A 51 -12.95 2.34 0.33
N VAL A 52 -12.98 3.62 0.71
CA VAL A 52 -12.78 4.09 2.08
C VAL A 52 -13.87 3.65 3.07
N GLU A 53 -15.02 3.20 2.56
CA GLU A 53 -16.12 2.70 3.37
C GLU A 53 -15.85 1.27 3.89
N SER A 54 -15.26 0.41 3.05
CA SER A 54 -15.08 -1.03 3.33
C SER A 54 -13.64 -1.42 3.64
N THR A 55 -12.66 -0.56 3.35
CA THR A 55 -11.23 -0.88 3.50
C THR A 55 -10.51 0.00 4.52
N ILE A 56 -9.38 -0.49 5.01
CA ILE A 56 -8.44 0.24 5.87
C ILE A 56 -7.00 -0.05 5.47
N ARG A 57 -6.16 0.98 5.56
CA ARG A 57 -4.73 0.91 5.23
C ARG A 57 -3.89 0.77 6.47
N CYS A 58 -2.91 -0.13 6.45
CA CYS A 58 -1.87 -0.18 7.48
C CYS A 58 -1.08 1.14 7.49
N LYS A 59 -0.97 1.78 8.66
CA LYS A 59 -0.25 3.06 8.81
C LYS A 59 1.24 2.94 8.46
N GLN A 60 1.85 1.77 8.71
CA GLN A 60 3.28 1.52 8.46
C GLN A 60 3.55 1.08 7.02
N CYS A 61 3.05 -0.09 6.61
CA CYS A 61 3.40 -0.70 5.32
C CYS A 61 2.43 -0.39 4.16
N LYS A 62 1.36 0.36 4.42
CA LYS A 62 0.32 0.77 3.46
C LYS A 62 -0.48 -0.36 2.79
N SER A 63 -0.33 -1.60 3.26
CA SER A 63 -1.17 -2.72 2.80
C SER A 63 -2.64 -2.49 3.18
N VAL A 64 -3.56 -2.94 2.33
CA VAL A 64 -4.99 -2.72 2.46
C VAL A 64 -5.68 -3.99 2.96
N PHE A 65 -6.63 -3.83 3.86
CA PHE A 65 -7.46 -4.90 4.40
C PHE A 65 -8.91 -4.45 4.43
N HIS A 66 -9.87 -5.38 4.49
CA HIS A 66 -11.24 -5.03 4.84
C HIS A 66 -11.28 -4.45 6.27
N LYS A 67 -12.12 -3.45 6.50
CA LYS A 67 -12.34 -2.88 7.85
C LYS A 67 -12.80 -3.95 8.84
N THR A 68 -13.73 -4.81 8.42
CA THR A 68 -14.25 -5.92 9.23
C THR A 68 -13.19 -6.96 9.59
N CYS A 69 -12.21 -7.19 8.70
CA CYS A 69 -11.12 -8.13 8.95
C CYS A 69 -10.05 -7.54 9.87
N LYS A 70 -9.81 -6.23 9.79
CA LYS A 70 -8.76 -5.57 10.55
C LYS A 70 -9.25 -5.20 11.95
N ILE A 71 -9.14 -6.16 12.86
CA ILE A 71 -9.43 -5.97 14.29
C ILE A 71 -8.39 -5.00 14.90
N GLU A 72 -8.86 -4.09 15.76
CA GLU A 72 -8.01 -3.22 16.55
C GLU A 72 -7.04 -4.02 17.43
N GLY A 73 -5.83 -3.48 17.66
CA GLY A 73 -4.79 -4.16 18.45
C GLY A 73 -4.07 -5.31 17.74
N LYS A 74 -4.68 -6.02 16.78
CA LYS A 74 -3.95 -7.02 15.98
C LYS A 74 -2.88 -6.35 15.13
N GLN A 75 -1.70 -6.95 15.02
CA GLN A 75 -0.64 -6.43 14.15
C GLN A 75 -0.93 -6.70 12.66
N CYS A 76 -0.23 -6.00 11.77
CA CYS A 76 -0.32 -6.25 10.33
C CYS A 76 0.55 -7.46 9.96
N PRO A 77 0.02 -8.51 9.30
CA PRO A 77 0.79 -9.71 8.94
C PRO A 77 2.05 -9.39 8.13
N LYS A 78 1.94 -8.46 7.17
CA LYS A 78 3.10 -8.02 6.37
C LYS A 78 4.16 -7.29 7.21
N CYS A 79 3.75 -6.49 8.19
CA CYS A 79 4.69 -5.84 9.12
C CYS A 79 5.39 -6.87 10.00
N LEU A 80 4.65 -7.85 10.54
CA LEU A 80 5.21 -8.97 11.30
C LEU A 80 6.28 -9.72 10.50
N ARG A 81 5.96 -10.15 9.26
CA ARG A 81 6.93 -10.81 8.37
C ARG A 81 8.15 -9.94 8.06
N LYS A 82 7.99 -8.61 7.94
CA LYS A 82 9.12 -7.69 7.75
C LYS A 82 10.00 -7.59 9.00
N GLN A 83 9.40 -7.52 10.18
CA GLN A 83 10.11 -7.45 11.46
C GLN A 83 10.91 -8.72 11.72
N GLN A 84 10.29 -9.89 11.55
CA GLN A 84 10.95 -11.20 11.72
C GLN A 84 12.18 -11.33 10.82
N ARG A 85 12.07 -10.96 9.54
CA ARG A 85 13.22 -10.97 8.62
C ARG A 85 14.33 -10.02 9.06
N ARG A 86 14.00 -8.82 9.56
CA ARG A 86 14.99 -7.87 10.06
C ARG A 86 15.71 -8.39 11.32
N SER A 87 15.01 -9.09 12.20
CA SER A 87 15.60 -9.70 13.40
C SER A 87 16.54 -10.86 13.10
N GLN A 88 16.36 -11.56 11.97
CA GLN A 88 17.22 -12.68 11.54
C GLN A 88 18.51 -12.22 10.82
N ILE A 89 18.55 -10.98 10.33
CA ILE A 89 19.74 -10.39 9.67
C ILE A 89 20.70 -9.76 10.71
N GLY A 90 20.40 -9.87 12.01
CA GLY A 90 21.18 -9.32 13.12
C GLY A 90 22.31 -10.20 13.66
N SER A 91 22.84 -11.15 12.88
CA SER A 91 23.99 -11.97 13.28
C SER A 91 24.88 -12.35 12.09
N GLU A 92 25.44 -11.36 11.39
CA GLU A 92 26.76 -11.54 10.77
C GLU A 92 27.68 -10.42 11.26
N PRO A 93 28.87 -10.75 11.80
CA PRO A 93 29.89 -9.75 12.05
C PRO A 93 30.35 -9.20 10.69
N GLU A 94 30.30 -7.89 10.52
CA GLU A 94 30.96 -7.21 9.40
C GLU A 94 32.43 -7.64 9.40
N THR A 95 32.83 -8.39 8.37
CA THR A 95 34.24 -8.64 8.10
C THR A 95 34.79 -7.40 7.39
N PRO A 96 35.80 -6.71 7.94
CA PRO A 96 36.47 -5.63 7.24
C PRO A 96 37.62 -6.23 6.42
N ASP A 97 37.37 -6.58 5.15
CA ASP A 97 38.35 -6.57 4.04
C ASP A 97 37.70 -7.24 2.81
N SER A 98 37.96 -6.89 1.56
CA SER A 98 39.00 -6.08 0.95
C SER A 98 38.56 -5.71 -0.47
N GLN A 99 39.17 -4.64 -0.96
CA GLN A 99 39.04 -4.09 -2.31
C GLN A 99 39.53 -5.11 -3.36
N ASP A 100 38.68 -5.52 -4.31
CA ASP A 100 39.11 -5.82 -5.69
C ASP A 100 37.93 -6.27 -6.56
N TYR A 101 37.33 -5.33 -7.29
CA TYR A 101 36.57 -5.66 -8.51
C TYR A 101 36.99 -4.70 -9.63
N ALA A 102 38.22 -4.85 -10.13
CA ALA A 102 38.59 -4.28 -11.41
C ALA A 102 38.01 -5.17 -12.53
N TYR A 103 36.88 -4.76 -13.11
CA TYR A 103 36.40 -5.30 -14.38
C TYR A 103 36.99 -4.47 -15.53
N VAL A 104 37.89 -5.07 -16.31
CA VAL A 104 38.39 -4.52 -17.57
C VAL A 104 37.88 -5.42 -18.71
N PRO A 105 36.91 -4.97 -19.53
CA PRO A 105 36.48 -5.73 -20.68
C PRO A 105 37.50 -5.62 -21.83
N GLN A 106 37.70 -6.73 -22.53
CA GLN A 106 38.50 -6.85 -23.76
C GLN A 106 37.83 -6.19 -24.96
#